data_AF-A0A2G4HM16-F1
#
_entry.id   AF-A0A2G4HM16-F1
#
_cell.length_a   1.000
_cell.length_b   1.000
_cell.length_c   1.000
_cell.angle_alpha   90.00
_cell.angle_beta   90.00
_cell.angle_gamma   90.00
#
_symmetry.space_group_name_H-M   'P 1'
#
loop_
_entity.id
_entity.type
_entity.pdbx_description
1 polymer ?
#
loop_
_entity_poly.entity_id
_entity_poly.type
_entity_poly.pdbx_seq_one_letter_code
_entity_poly.pdbx_strand_id
1 'polypeptide(L)' 'MDALDHFLHQVDGDPEFEQGFYNATTPGEMVALAVNKGILIEADDFRALLRSGSTEFWLIRGGTNNNPIAHLKRIFAV' A
#
# COMPACT_ATOMS: atom_id res chain seq x y z
N MET A 1 7.07 5.00 12.15
CA MET A 1 7.07 4.28 10.86
C MET A 1 6.07 3.17 11.01
N ASP A 2 4.86 3.39 10.52
CA ASP A 2 3.76 2.44 10.63
C ASP A 2 3.87 1.34 9.56
N ALA A 3 3.13 0.24 9.72
CA ALA A 3 3.18 -0.88 8.78
C ALA A 3 2.90 -0.47 7.32
N LEU A 4 2.00 0.49 7.11
CA LEU A 4 1.71 1.07 5.80
C LEU A 4 2.89 1.86 5.23
N ASP A 5 3.60 2.63 6.05
CA ASP A 5 4.75 3.41 5.59
C ASP A 5 5.91 2.49 5.20
N HIS A 6 6.17 1.45 6.00
CA HIS A 6 7.14 0.41 5.65
C HIS A 6 6.74 -0.33 4.37
N PHE A 7 5.46 -0.65 4.19
CA PHE A 7 4.95 -1.28 2.98
C PHE A 7 5.18 -0.43 1.73
N LEU A 8 4.92 0.87 1.80
CA LEU A 8 5.12 1.80 0.68
C LEU A 8 6.60 2.02 0.37
N HIS A 9 7.46 1.98 1.39
CA HIS A 9 8.91 1.99 1.19
C HIS A 9 9.42 0.77 0.40
N GLN A 10 8.79 -0.40 0.56
CA GLN A 10 9.12 -1.59 -0.23
C GLN A 10 8.69 -1.43 -1.69
N VAL A 11 7.55 -0.77 -1.95
CA VAL A 11 7.08 -0.47 -3.31
C VAL A 11 8.05 0.47 -4.03
N ASP A 12 8.54 1.53 -3.37
CA ASP A 12 9.50 2.50 -3.94
C ASP A 12 10.90 1.88 -4.15
N GLY A 13 11.30 0.94 -3.30
CA GLY A 13 12.66 0.38 -3.29
C GLY A 13 12.87 -0.90 -4.11
N ASP A 14 11.81 -1.61 -4.48
CA ASP A 14 11.89 -2.98 -4.99
C ASP A 14 10.96 -3.14 -6.22
N PRO A 15 11.50 -3.13 -7.46
CA PRO A 15 10.67 -3.08 -8.67
C PRO A 15 9.82 -4.34 -8.90
N GLU A 16 10.27 -5.50 -8.42
CA GLU A 16 9.50 -6.75 -8.46
C GLU A 16 8.29 -6.66 -7.52
N PHE A 17 8.47 -6.03 -6.35
CA PHE A 17 7.39 -5.78 -5.42
C PHE A 17 6.44 -4.70 -5.91
N GLU A 18 6.95 -3.64 -6.52
CA GLU A 18 6.15 -2.60 -7.17
C GLU A 18 5.20 -3.21 -8.20
N GLN A 19 5.72 -4.09 -9.06
CA GLN A 19 4.91 -4.77 -10.07
C GLN A 19 3.83 -5.66 -9.43
N GLY A 20 4.16 -6.41 -8.38
CA GLY A 20 3.19 -7.21 -7.63
C GLY A 20 2.11 -6.33 -6.98
N PHE A 21 2.52 -5.20 -6.40
CA PHE A 21 1.64 -4.24 -5.75
C PHE A 21 0.62 -3.66 -6.74
N TYR A 22 1.06 -3.13 -7.90
CA TYR A 22 0.13 -2.54 -8.88
C TYR A 22 -0.70 -3.57 -9.64
N ASN A 23 -0.25 -4.83 -9.70
CA ASN A 23 -1.00 -5.93 -10.29
C ASN A 23 -2.04 -6.52 -9.31
N ALA A 24 -1.89 -6.32 -8.01
CA ALA A 24 -2.88 -6.72 -7.04
C ALA A 24 -4.20 -5.96 -7.29
N THR A 25 -5.31 -6.69 -7.32
CA THR A 25 -6.64 -6.08 -7.52
C THR A 25 -7.55 -6.29 -6.32
N THR A 26 -7.13 -7.15 -5.39
CA THR A 26 -7.90 -7.52 -4.22
C THR A 26 -7.15 -7.20 -2.93
N PRO A 27 -7.89 -6.88 -1.85
CA PRO A 27 -7.28 -6.60 -0.55
C PRO A 27 -6.52 -7.82 0.01
N GLY A 28 -6.97 -9.04 -0.32
CA GLY A 28 -6.31 -10.28 0.10
C GLY A 28 -4.92 -10.45 -0.54
N GLU A 29 -4.78 -10.16 -1.83
CA GLU A 29 -3.47 -10.16 -2.52
C GLU A 29 -2.53 -9.12 -1.93
N MET A 30 -3.05 -7.93 -1.59
CA MET A 30 -2.25 -6.87 -0.98
C MET A 30 -1.73 -7.26 0.40
N VAL A 31 -2.57 -7.91 1.22
CA VAL A 31 -2.16 -8.47 2.52
C VAL A 31 -1.13 -9.58 2.33
N ALA A 32 -1.31 -10.48 1.36
CA ALA A 32 -0.36 -11.54 1.08
C ALA A 32 1.02 -11.00 0.68
N LEU A 33 1.06 -9.92 -0.12
CA LEU A 33 2.29 -9.20 -0.46
C LEU A 33 2.96 -8.60 0.78
N ALA A 34 2.19 -7.97 1.67
CA ALA A 34 2.71 -7.40 2.89
C ALA A 34 3.35 -8.47 3.79
N VAL A 35 2.62 -9.58 4.01
CA VAL A 35 3.10 -10.72 4.79
C VAL A 35 4.35 -11.34 4.16
N ASN A 36 4.43 -11.41 2.82
CA ASN A 36 5.61 -11.92 2.12
C ASN A 36 6.88 -11.10 2.41
N LYS A 37 6.75 -9.79 2.60
CA LYS A 37 7.85 -8.90 3.02
C LYS A 37 8.04 -8.83 4.55
N GLY A 38 7.32 -9.67 5.32
CA GLY A 38 7.41 -9.71 6.78
C GLY A 38 6.62 -8.60 7.48
N ILE A 39 5.70 -7.93 6.78
CA ILE A 39 4.84 -6.90 7.34
C ILE A 39 3.55 -7.56 7.80
N LEU A 40 3.36 -7.68 9.12
CA LEU A 40 2.15 -8.21 9.73
C LEU A 40 1.08 -7.13 9.76
N ILE A 41 0.25 -7.08 8.72
CA ILE A 41 -0.85 -6.13 8.57
C ILE A 41 -2.07 -6.84 7.96
N GLU A 42 -3.25 -6.62 8.52
CA GLU A 42 -4.49 -7.16 7.98
C GLU A 42 -5.21 -6.17 7.07
N ALA A 43 -6.22 -6.65 6.34
CA ALA A 43 -7.00 -5.81 5.44
C ALA A 43 -7.74 -4.67 6.17
N ASP A 44 -8.13 -4.89 7.43
CA ASP A 44 -8.82 -3.90 8.23
C ASP A 44 -7.85 -2.82 8.75
N ASP A 45 -6.63 -3.21 9.14
CA ASP A 45 -5.56 -2.26 9.47
C ASP A 45 -5.21 -1.38 8.27
N PHE A 46 -5.12 -1.94 7.05
CA PHE A 46 -4.94 -1.15 5.83
C PHE A 46 -6.05 -0.09 5.71
N ARG A 47 -7.31 -0.48 5.89
CA ARG A 47 -8.44 0.45 5.83
C ARG A 47 -8.35 1.52 6.91
N ALA A 48 -8.02 1.15 8.15
CA ALA A 48 -7.87 2.07 9.26
C ALA A 48 -6.77 3.10 8.99
N LEU A 49 -5.60 2.64 8.52
CA LEU A 49 -4.46 3.50 8.19
C LEU A 49 -4.75 4.43 7.00
N LEU A 50 -5.43 3.92 5.96
CA LEU A 50 -5.86 4.71 4.81
C LEU A 50 -6.90 5.77 5.19
N ARG A 51 -7.80 5.49 6.14
CA ARG A 51 -8.77 6.46 6.68
C ARG A 51 -8.15 7.47 7.62
N SER A 52 -7.15 7.06 8.40
CA SER A 52 -6.52 7.90 9.41
C SER A 52 -5.65 9.01 8.81
N GLY A 53 -5.44 9.02 7.49
CA GLY A 53 -4.76 10.11 6.80
C GLY A 53 -3.23 10.10 6.98
N SER A 54 -2.65 9.07 7.59
CA SER A 54 -1.19 8.91 7.76
C SER A 54 -0.41 8.73 6.44
N THR A 55 -1.06 9.01 5.31
CA THR A 55 -0.57 8.81 3.94
C THR A 55 -0.25 10.12 3.21
N GLU A 56 -0.38 11.27 3.87
CA GLU A 56 -0.14 12.60 3.28
C GLU A 56 1.25 12.74 2.66
N PHE A 57 2.27 12.10 3.25
CA PHE A 57 3.63 12.07 2.72
C PHE A 57 3.73 11.39 1.34
N TRP A 58 2.97 10.33 1.13
CA TRP A 58 3.02 9.51 -0.09
C TRP A 58 2.13 10.05 -1.22
N LEU A 59 1.08 10.81 -0.87
CA LEU A 59 0.21 11.51 -1.83
C LEU A 59 0.95 12.61 -2.61
N ILE A 60 2.02 13.18 -2.04
CA ILE A 60 2.78 14.28 -2.64
C ILE A 60 3.85 13.78 -3.63
N ARG A 61 4.32 12.53 -3.48
CA ARG A 61 5.43 11.98 -4.28
C ARG A 61 5.02 11.43 -5.65
N GLY A 62 3.77 11.02 -5.84
CA GLY A 62 3.31 10.41 -7.10
C GLY A 62 2.51 11.38 -7.95
N GLY A 63 2.96 11.63 -9.19
CA GLY A 63 2.07 12.16 -10.23
C GLY A 63 0.85 11.25 -10.37
N THR A 64 -0.31 11.82 -10.71
CA THR A 64 -1.66 11.25 -10.59
C THR A 64 -1.86 9.79 -11.07
N ASN A 65 -0.98 9.26 -11.93
CA ASN A 65 -1.05 7.89 -12.46
C ASN A 65 -0.36 6.80 -11.63
N ASN A 66 0.63 7.11 -10.80
CA ASN A 66 1.41 6.10 -10.05
C ASN A 66 1.33 6.30 -8.53
N ASN A 67 0.23 6.87 -8.01
CA ASN A 67 0.08 7.06 -6.57
C ASN A 67 -0.23 5.73 -5.86
N PRO A 68 0.66 5.18 -5.03
CA PRO A 68 0.42 3.90 -4.36
C PRO A 68 -0.74 4.00 -3.35
N ILE A 69 -0.93 5.18 -2.74
CA ILE A 69 -2.08 5.46 -1.86
C ILE A 69 -3.39 5.42 -2.62
N ALA A 70 -3.44 6.01 -3.82
CA ALA A 70 -4.64 6.00 -4.63
C ALA A 70 -5.00 4.59 -5.08
N HIS A 71 -3.99 3.77 -5.39
CA HIS A 71 -4.16 2.37 -5.72
C HIS A 71 -4.72 1.56 -4.54
N LEU A 72 -4.16 1.74 -3.33
CA LEU A 72 -4.68 1.12 -2.11
C LEU A 72 -6.12 1.54 -1.81
N LYS A 73 -6.44 2.84 -1.85
CA LYS A 73 -7.81 3.33 -1.66
C LYS A 73 -8.79 2.70 -2.64
N ARG A 74 -8.38 2.48 -3.89
CA ARG A 74 -9.19 1.80 -4.91
C ARG A 74 -9.47 0.34 -4.55
N ILE A 75 -8.45 -0.40 -4.11
CA ILE A 75 -8.59 -1.83 -3.75
C ILE A 75 -9.43 -2.01 -2.48
N PHE A 76 -9.18 -1.19 -1.47
CA PHE A 76 -9.85 -1.29 -0.18
C PHE A 76 -11.20 -0.57 -0.13
N ALA A 77 -11.54 0.17 -1.19
CA ALA A 77 -12.75 0.99 -1.39
C ALA A 77 -12.95 2.03 -0.27
N VAL A 78 -11.93 2.87 -0.06
CA VAL A 78 -11.83 3.83 1.06
C VAL A 78 -11.71 5.26 0.58
#